data_AF-W7J2Q3-F1
#
_entry.id   AF-W7J2Q3-F1
#
_cell.length_a   1.000
_cell.length_b   1.000
_cell.length_c   1.000
_cell.angle_alpha   90.00
_cell.angle_beta   90.00
_cell.angle_gamma   90.00
#
_symmetry.space_group_name_H-M   'P 1'
#
loop_
_entity.id
_entity.type
_entity.pdbx_description
1 polymer ?
#
loop_
_entity_poly.entity_id
_entity_poly.type
_entity_poly.pdbx_seq_one_letter_code
_entity_poly.pdbx_strand_id
1 'polypeptide(L)'
;MSGFPAAVAAAASAVADVLDGHRPRGGGAYPIGVVLPVLVEQHDVLRAAVDAVPDPLPEPLAAELAGLMSYLQLLRVRYHRLSTIETQDSVFATRAITATHVEARRVRDRAKRM
;
A
#
# COMPACT_ATOMS: atom_id res chain seq x y z
N MET A 1 7.39 22.40 -2.60
CA MET A 1 6.16 22.13 -1.83
C MET A 1 6.19 20.67 -1.40
N SER A 2 6.51 20.35 -0.15
CA SER A 2 6.35 18.99 0.38
C SER A 2 5.59 19.06 1.69
N GLY A 3 4.26 19.22 1.58
CA GLY A 3 3.35 19.06 2.71
C GLY A 3 2.94 17.61 2.87
N PHE A 4 2.41 17.27 4.04
CA PHE A 4 1.90 15.93 4.37
C PHE A 4 1.02 15.31 3.25
N PRO A 5 0.03 16.01 2.66
CA PRO A 5 -0.80 15.44 1.59
C PRO A 5 0.00 15.05 0.34
N ALA A 6 1.03 15.82 -0.02
CA ALA A 6 1.87 15.51 -1.18
C ALA A 6 2.70 14.25 -0.95
N ALA A 7 3.25 14.06 0.26
CA ALA A 7 3.98 12.85 0.63
C ALA A 7 3.07 11.62 0.61
N VAL A 8 1.86 11.73 1.18
CA VAL A 8 0.86 10.66 1.16
C VAL A 8 0.44 10.32 -0.27
N ALA A 9 0.16 11.32 -1.11
CA ALA A 9 -0.21 11.11 -2.51
C ALA A 9 0.90 10.43 -3.31
N ALA A 10 2.16 10.79 -3.08
CA ALA A 10 3.31 10.18 -3.75
C ALA A 10 3.48 8.71 -3.34
N ALA A 11 3.48 8.42 -2.04
CA ALA A 11 3.63 7.07 -1.53
C ALA A 11 2.48 6.15 -1.97
N ALA A 12 1.23 6.64 -1.87
CA ALA A 12 0.07 5.90 -2.34
C ALA A 12 0.07 5.68 -3.87
N SER A 13 0.63 6.60 -4.65
CA SER A 13 0.86 6.39 -6.09
C SER A 13 1.84 5.26 -6.34
N ALA A 14 3.00 5.27 -5.67
CA ALA A 14 4.00 4.22 -5.83
C ALA A 14 3.46 2.82 -5.46
N VAL A 15 2.64 2.71 -4.41
CA VAL A 15 1.93 1.47 -4.08
C VAL A 15 0.98 1.06 -5.20
N ALA A 16 0.15 1.98 -5.71
CA ALA A 16 -0.78 1.65 -6.78
C ALA A 16 -0.05 1.20 -8.05
N ASP A 17 1.02 1.90 -8.43
CA ASP A 17 1.77 1.66 -9.66
C ASP A 17 2.49 0.30 -9.64
N VAL A 18 3.13 -0.08 -8.51
CA VAL A 18 3.79 -1.39 -8.42
C VAL A 18 2.78 -2.54 -8.48
N LEU A 19 1.60 -2.37 -7.87
CA LEU A 19 0.52 -3.36 -7.89
C LEU A 19 -0.16 -3.43 -9.27
N ASP A 20 -0.25 -2.32 -9.99
CA ASP A 20 -0.79 -2.30 -11.34
C ASP A 20 0.12 -3.00 -12.34
N GLY A 21 1.44 -2.82 -12.20
CA GLY A 21 2.45 -3.54 -12.99
C GLY A 21 2.49 -5.05 -12.72
N HIS A 22 2.02 -5.48 -11.55
CA HIS A 22 2.03 -6.87 -11.10
C HIS A 22 0.65 -7.33 -10.65
N ARG A 23 -0.39 -7.17 -11.47
CA ARG A 23 -1.73 -7.67 -11.13
C ARG A 23 -1.73 -9.21 -10.99
N PRO A 24 -2.35 -9.80 -9.95
CA PRO A 24 -2.50 -11.24 -9.85
C PRO A 24 -3.20 -11.81 -11.10
N ARG A 25 -2.56 -12.75 -11.79
CA ARG A 25 -3.15 -13.49 -12.91
C ARG A 25 -3.48 -14.89 -12.41
N GLY A 26 -4.71 -15.37 -12.63
CA GLY A 26 -5.29 -16.57 -12.01
C GLY A 26 -4.66 -17.93 -12.36
N GLY A 27 -3.39 -17.98 -12.77
CA GLY A 27 -2.72 -19.21 -13.21
C GLY A 27 -1.22 -19.29 -12.94
N GLY A 28 -0.65 -18.41 -12.11
CA GLY A 28 0.79 -18.43 -11.82
C GLY A 28 1.14 -17.87 -10.45
N ALA A 29 2.35 -18.19 -9.98
CA ALA A 29 2.87 -17.68 -8.72
C ALA A 29 3.00 -16.16 -8.78
N TYR A 30 2.60 -15.48 -7.71
CA TYR A 30 2.68 -14.03 -7.62
C TYR A 30 4.09 -13.60 -7.20
N PRO A 31 4.75 -12.64 -7.89
CA PRO A 31 6.15 -12.26 -7.62
C PRO A 31 6.28 -11.32 -6.41
N ILE A 32 5.87 -11.78 -5.23
CA ILE A 32 5.83 -10.94 -4.02
C ILE A 32 7.23 -10.44 -3.61
N GLY A 33 8.31 -11.17 -3.93
CA GLY A 33 9.67 -10.73 -3.64
C GLY A 33 10.09 -9.47 -4.40
N VAL A 34 9.45 -9.17 -5.54
CA VAL A 34 9.67 -7.94 -6.32
C VAL A 34 8.77 -6.81 -5.81
N VAL A 35 7.53 -7.13 -5.47
CA VAL A 35 6.50 -6.16 -5.08
C VAL A 35 6.68 -5.68 -3.63
N LEU A 36 6.95 -6.61 -2.71
CA LEU A 36 6.95 -6.35 -1.28
C LEU A 36 7.96 -5.30 -0.81
N PRO A 37 9.21 -5.23 -1.34
CA PRO A 37 10.15 -4.18 -0.95
C PRO A 37 9.59 -2.77 -1.15
N VAL A 38 8.92 -2.52 -2.28
CA VAL A 38 8.27 -1.24 -2.57
C VAL A 38 7.14 -0.97 -1.58
N LEU A 39 6.29 -1.96 -1.32
CA LEU A 39 5.18 -1.81 -0.35
C LEU A 39 5.68 -1.48 1.06
N VAL A 40 6.76 -2.12 1.50
CA VAL A 40 7.37 -1.90 2.81
C VAL A 40 8.01 -0.52 2.89
N GLU A 41 8.75 -0.11 1.86
CA GLU A 41 9.33 1.22 1.77
C GLU A 41 8.24 2.31 1.87
N GLN A 42 7.16 2.18 1.11
CA GLN A 42 6.08 3.17 1.13
C GLN A 42 5.30 3.16 2.45
N HIS A 43 5.17 2.01 3.11
CA HIS A 43 4.63 1.96 4.47
C HIS A 43 5.49 2.77 5.46
N ASP A 44 6.81 2.63 5.38
CA ASP A 44 7.73 3.37 6.25
C ASP A 44 7.73 4.88 5.95
N VAL A 45 7.59 5.28 4.67
CA VAL A 45 7.37 6.69 4.26
C VAL A 45 6.06 7.24 4.82
N LEU A 46 4.95 6.51 4.70
CA LEU A 46 3.66 6.94 5.23
C LEU A 46 3.71 7.10 6.75
N ARG A 47 4.33 6.14 7.45
CA ARG A 47 4.54 6.23 8.90
C ARG A 47 5.32 7.50 9.28
N ALA A 48 6.45 7.75 8.61
CA ALA A 48 7.24 8.95 8.86
C ALA A 48 6.47 10.24 8.56
N ALA A 49 5.62 10.25 7.53
CA ALA A 49 4.77 11.39 7.20
C ALA A 49 3.72 11.64 8.29
N VAL A 50 3.12 10.59 8.85
CA VAL A 50 2.17 10.69 9.97
C VAL A 50 2.87 11.18 11.24
N ASP A 51 4.02 10.61 11.59
CA ASP A 51 4.80 10.98 12.79
C ASP A 51 5.24 12.46 12.78
N ALA A 52 5.37 13.05 11.60
CA ALA A 52 5.73 14.46 11.43
C ALA A 52 4.54 15.43 11.57
N VAL A 53 3.30 14.95 11.65
CA VAL A 53 2.11 15.81 11.80
C VAL A 53 1.84 16.03 13.30
N PRO A 54 1.90 17.28 13.80
CA PRO A 54 1.74 17.57 15.23
C PRO A 54 0.28 17.46 15.70
N ASP A 55 -0.67 17.61 14.78
CA ASP A 55 -2.10 17.61 15.03
C ASP A 55 -2.76 16.31 14.54
N PRO A 56 -3.94 15.96 15.04
CA PRO A 56 -4.72 14.85 14.48
C PRO A 56 -4.90 14.98 12.97
N LEU A 57 -4.76 13.86 12.26
CA LEU A 57 -4.96 13.83 10.82
C LEU A 57 -6.41 14.20 10.46
N PRO A 58 -6.63 14.99 9.40
CA PRO A 58 -7.97 15.36 8.98
C PRO A 58 -8.75 14.17 8.43
N GLU A 59 -10.02 14.07 8.81
CA GLU A 59 -10.95 13.12 8.19
C GLU A 59 -11.42 13.63 6.82
N PRO A 60 -11.71 12.73 5.85
CA PRO A 60 -11.67 11.26 5.96
C PRO A 60 -10.29 10.65 5.58
N LEU A 61 -9.26 11.48 5.37
CA LEU A 61 -7.94 10.99 4.96
C LEU A 61 -7.33 10.09 6.05
N ALA A 62 -7.55 10.41 7.32
CA ALA A 62 -7.09 9.58 8.43
C ALA A 62 -7.61 8.14 8.34
N ALA A 63 -8.92 7.95 8.17
CA ALA A 63 -9.52 6.62 8.03
C ALA A 63 -9.03 5.86 6.78
N GLU A 64 -8.97 6.54 5.63
CA GLU A 64 -8.50 5.93 4.37
C GLU A 64 -7.01 5.52 4.47
N LEU A 65 -6.18 6.39 5.05
CA LEU A 65 -4.76 6.12 5.26
C LEU A 65 -4.53 4.97 6.25
N ALA A 66 -5.29 4.91 7.34
CA ALA A 66 -5.23 3.82 8.31
C ALA A 66 -5.56 2.46 7.65
N GLY A 67 -6.56 2.44 6.77
CA GLY A 67 -6.90 1.26 5.98
C GLY A 67 -5.74 0.80 5.10
N LEU A 68 -5.15 1.71 4.32
CA LEU A 68 -3.99 1.41 3.48
C LEU A 68 -2.80 0.89 4.30
N MET A 69 -2.41 1.59 5.37
CA MET A 69 -1.27 1.21 6.19
C MET A 69 -1.47 -0.15 6.88
N SER A 70 -2.71 -0.47 7.29
CA SER A 70 -3.05 -1.78 7.86
C SER A 70 -2.81 -2.91 6.86
N TYR A 71 -3.21 -2.73 5.60
CA TYR A 71 -2.93 -3.70 4.54
C TYR A 71 -1.43 -3.82 4.25
N LEU A 72 -0.70 -2.70 4.17
CA LEU A 72 0.74 -2.75 3.92
C LEU A 72 1.48 -3.49 5.05
N GLN A 73 1.12 -3.24 6.31
CA GLN A 73 1.69 -3.96 7.46
C GLN A 73 1.34 -5.45 7.43
N LEU A 74 0.09 -5.80 7.07
CA LEU A 74 -0.32 -7.19 6.88
C LEU A 74 0.55 -7.89 5.83
N LEU A 75 0.73 -7.27 4.65
CA LEU A 75 1.55 -7.83 3.57
C LEU A 75 3.01 -7.96 3.99
N ARG A 76 3.57 -6.94 4.66
CA ARG A 76 4.93 -6.95 5.23
C ARG A 76 5.17 -8.16 6.12
N VAL A 77 4.28 -8.40 7.07
CA VAL A 77 4.42 -9.50 8.05
C VAL A 77 4.18 -10.84 7.38
N ARG A 78 3.08 -10.97 6.62
CA ARG A 78 2.64 -12.25 6.09
C ARG A 78 3.59 -12.83 5.05
N TYR A 79 4.20 -11.97 4.23
CA TYR A 79 5.05 -12.37 3.11
C TYR A 79 6.53 -12.04 3.33
N HIS A 80 6.93 -11.77 4.57
CA HIS A 80 8.33 -11.51 4.90
C HIS A 80 9.24 -12.65 4.40
N ARG A 81 10.30 -12.28 3.67
CA ARG A 81 11.28 -13.21 3.07
C ARG A 81 10.71 -14.22 2.07
N LEU A 82 9.49 -14.03 1.59
CA LEU A 82 8.97 -14.82 0.46
C LEU A 82 9.37 -14.19 -0.88
N SER A 83 9.77 -15.04 -1.82
CA SER A 83 10.01 -14.64 -3.21
C SER A 83 8.74 -14.73 -4.05
N THR A 84 7.91 -15.75 -3.82
CA THR A 84 6.66 -16.01 -4.55
C THR A 84 5.50 -16.34 -3.60
N ILE A 85 4.27 -16.08 -4.04
CA ILE A 85 3.05 -16.64 -3.44
C ILE A 85 2.50 -17.68 -4.41
N GLU A 86 2.49 -18.93 -3.97
CA GLU A 86 2.02 -20.07 -4.77
C GLU A 86 0.50 -20.08 -4.92
N THR A 87 0.01 -20.76 -5.96
CA THR A 87 -1.41 -20.78 -6.36
C THR A 87 -2.34 -21.29 -5.26
N GLN A 88 -1.88 -22.17 -4.38
CA GLN A 88 -2.67 -22.74 -3.29
C GLN A 88 -2.97 -21.73 -2.16
N ASP A 89 -2.12 -20.71 -1.98
CA ASP A 89 -2.30 -19.60 -1.04
C ASP A 89 -2.89 -18.35 -1.69
N SER A 90 -3.21 -18.43 -2.99
CA SER A 90 -3.48 -17.26 -3.82
C SER A 90 -4.78 -16.53 -3.53
N VAL A 91 -5.81 -17.19 -2.97
CA VAL A 91 -7.13 -16.54 -2.81
C VAL A 91 -7.06 -15.40 -1.79
N PHE A 92 -6.50 -15.67 -0.62
CA PHE A 92 -6.33 -14.63 0.40
C PHE A 92 -5.35 -13.54 -0.09
N ALA A 93 -4.23 -13.95 -0.67
CA ALA A 93 -3.23 -13.02 -1.21
C ALA A 93 -3.83 -12.08 -2.26
N THR A 94 -4.57 -12.64 -3.22
CA THR A 94 -5.22 -11.88 -4.29
C THR A 94 -6.20 -10.87 -3.73
N ARG A 95 -7.01 -11.25 -2.72
CA ARG A 95 -7.93 -10.33 -2.05
C ARG A 95 -7.19 -9.21 -1.33
N ALA A 96 -6.16 -9.53 -0.54
CA ALA A 96 -5.37 -8.54 0.18
C ALA A 96 -4.66 -7.57 -0.77
N ILE A 97 -4.01 -8.09 -1.83
CA ILE A 97 -3.35 -7.28 -2.86
C ILE A 97 -4.34 -6.37 -3.59
N THR A 98 -5.50 -6.91 -3.97
CA THR A 98 -6.56 -6.13 -4.65
C THR A 98 -7.09 -5.02 -3.75
N ALA A 99 -7.37 -5.34 -2.48
CA ALA A 99 -7.83 -4.35 -1.51
C ALA A 99 -6.78 -3.26 -1.28
N THR A 100 -5.50 -3.65 -1.14
CA THR A 100 -4.38 -2.71 -1.01
C THR A 100 -4.32 -1.75 -2.21
N HIS A 101 -4.47 -2.26 -3.43
CA HIS A 101 -4.48 -1.43 -4.64
C HIS A 101 -5.66 -0.44 -4.65
N VAL A 102 -6.86 -0.89 -4.27
CA VAL A 102 -8.05 -0.02 -4.20
C VAL A 102 -7.87 1.09 -3.17
N GLU A 103 -7.40 0.76 -1.96
CA GLU A 103 -7.15 1.76 -0.91
C GLU A 103 -6.03 2.72 -1.30
N ALA A 104 -4.95 2.23 -1.93
CA ALA A 104 -3.86 3.08 -2.41
C ALA A 104 -4.36 4.14 -3.40
N ARG A 105 -5.21 3.74 -4.37
CA ARG A 105 -5.82 4.69 -5.31
C ARG A 105 -6.73 5.68 -4.61
N ARG A 106 -7.57 5.23 -3.68
CA ARG A 106 -8.46 6.09 -2.91
C ARG A 106 -7.68 7.14 -2.12
N VAL A 107 -6.69 6.73 -1.34
CA VAL A 107 -5.82 7.61 -0.54
C VAL A 107 -5.08 8.60 -1.43
N ARG A 108 -4.51 8.14 -2.54
CA ARG A 108 -3.84 9.00 -3.52
C ARG A 108 -4.78 10.11 -4.01
N ASP A 109 -5.97 9.74 -4.46
CA ASP A 109 -6.92 10.68 -5.06
C ASP A 109 -7.54 11.61 -4.01
N ARG A 110 -7.64 11.17 -2.75
CA ARG A 110 -7.98 12.03 -1.61
C ARG A 110 -6.89 13.06 -1.34
N ALA A 111 -5.67 12.60 -1.13
CA ALA A 111 -4.55 13.44 -0.75
C ALA A 111 -4.20 14.48 -1.84
N LYS A 112 -4.44 14.17 -3.12
CA LYS A 112 -4.31 15.14 -4.24
C LYS A 112 -5.36 16.26 -4.26
N ARG A 113 -6.49 16.07 -3.58
CA ARG A 113 -7.60 17.06 -3.53
C ARG A 113 -7.53 17.97 -2.31
N MET A 114 -6.58 17.71 -1.41
CA MET A 114 -6.30 18.49 -0.21
C MET A 114 -5.16 19.45 -0.47
#